data_AF-A0A9D9HMM9-F1
#
_entry.id   AF-A0A9D9HMM9-F1
#
_cell.length_a   1.000
_cell.length_b   1.000
_cell.length_c   1.000
_cell.angle_alpha   90.00
_cell.angle_beta   90.00
_cell.angle_gamma   90.00
#
_symmetry.space_group_name_H-M   'P 1'
#
loop_
_entity.id
_entity.type
_entity.pdbx_description
1 polymer ?
#
loop_
_entity_poly.entity_id
_entity_poly.type
_entity_poly.pdbx_seq_one_letter_code
_entity_poly.pdbx_strand_id
1 'polypeptide(L)'
;MNSAIQNAIHIFNQKWKTENKSNIRVLIQKTSEEPLLQAADYVLWTIQRAYERGEFRYYNFLQDKICLIHDIFDFGKYPQNYYSPKNPLEAKKIDPV
;
A
#
# COMPACT_ATOMS: atom_id res chain seq x y z
N MET A 1 -14.55 -9.80 -16.79
CA MET A 1 -14.00 -8.42 -16.77
C MET A 1 -14.97 -7.42 -17.41
N ASN A 2 -15.34 -7.60 -18.69
CA ASN A 2 -16.30 -6.72 -19.35
C ASN A 2 -17.65 -6.65 -18.63
N SER A 3 -18.18 -7.78 -18.15
CA SER A 3 -19.42 -7.81 -17.35
C SER A 3 -19.34 -6.99 -16.06
N ALA A 4 -18.20 -7.02 -15.37
CA ALA A 4 -18.00 -6.24 -14.15
C ALA A 4 -17.92 -4.73 -14.43
N ILE A 5 -17.27 -4.33 -15.53
CA ILE A 5 -17.21 -2.92 -15.97
C ILE A 5 -18.61 -2.42 -16.33
N GLN A 6 -19.37 -3.20 -17.10
CA GLN A 6 -20.73 -2.83 -17.48
C GLN A 6 -21.65 -2.72 -16.26
N ASN A 7 -21.52 -3.63 -15.29
CA ASN A 7 -22.27 -3.56 -14.05
C ASN A 7 -21.89 -2.31 -13.22
N ALA A 8 -20.60 -1.97 -13.15
CA ALA A 8 -20.14 -0.76 -12.46
C ALA A 8 -20.67 0.54 -13.11
N ILE A 9 -20.67 0.61 -14.44
CA ILE A 9 -21.29 1.73 -15.20
C ILE A 9 -22.78 1.81 -14.89
N HIS A 10 -23.48 0.67 -14.90
CA HIS A 10 -24.91 0.63 -14.60
C HIS A 10 -25.22 1.14 -13.19
N ILE A 11 -24.48 0.68 -12.18
CA ILE A 11 -24.63 1.14 -10.78
C ILE A 11 -24.35 2.63 -10.65
N PHE A 12 -23.31 3.15 -11.33
CA PHE A 12 -23.00 4.57 -11.35
C PHE A 12 -24.15 5.40 -11.94
N ASN A 13 -24.67 5.00 -13.11
CA ASN A 13 -25.76 5.68 -13.78
C ASN A 13 -27.03 5.71 -12.92
N GLN A 14 -27.36 4.60 -12.23
CA GLN A 14 -28.50 4.55 -11.32
C GLN A 14 -28.35 5.52 -10.14
N LYS A 15 -27.15 5.59 -9.54
CA LYS A 15 -26.90 6.42 -8.35
C LYS A 15 -26.86 7.92 -8.68
N TRP A 16 -26.21 8.29 -9.77
CA TRP A 16 -25.93 9.70 -10.11
C TRP A 16 -26.82 10.27 -11.21
N LYS A 17 -27.69 9.44 -11.81
CA LYS A 17 -28.60 9.82 -12.91
C LYS A 17 -27.89 10.52 -14.08
N THR A 18 -26.61 10.21 -14.26
CA THR A 18 -25.74 10.81 -15.27
C THR A 18 -25.02 9.68 -16.00
N GLU A 19 -24.93 9.77 -17.31
CA GLU A 19 -24.30 8.75 -18.15
C GLU A 19 -22.78 8.99 -18.27
N ASN A 20 -21.99 7.95 -18.04
CA ASN A 20 -20.56 7.98 -18.35
C ASN A 20 -20.32 7.67 -19.84
N LYS A 21 -20.00 8.70 -20.63
CA LYS A 21 -19.66 8.56 -22.07
C LYS A 21 -18.17 8.38 -22.35
N SER A 22 -17.35 8.27 -21.31
CA SER A 22 -15.90 8.16 -21.45
C SER A 22 -15.52 6.77 -21.96
N ASN A 23 -14.49 6.70 -22.81
CA ASN A 23 -13.92 5.43 -23.23
C ASN A 23 -13.08 4.83 -22.09
N ILE A 24 -13.57 3.75 -21.48
CA ILE A 24 -12.86 3.03 -20.42
C ILE A 24 -11.91 2.02 -21.06
N ARG A 25 -10.61 2.29 -20.95
CA ARG A 25 -9.56 1.36 -21.39
C ARG A 25 -8.97 0.68 -20.15
N VAL A 26 -9.03 -0.64 -20.12
CA VAL A 26 -8.30 -1.41 -19.11
C VAL A 26 -7.07 -2.03 -19.74
N LEU A 27 -5.91 -1.66 -19.20
CA LEU A 27 -4.63 -2.20 -19.61
C LEU A 27 -4.24 -3.27 -18.60
N ILE A 28 -4.10 -4.51 -19.08
CA ILE A 28 -3.54 -5.59 -18.27
C ILE A 28 -2.04 -5.59 -18.56
N GLN A 29 -1.25 -5.31 -17.54
CA GLN A 29 0.21 -5.32 -17.63
C GLN A 29 0.76 -6.40 -16.71
N LYS A 30 1.86 -7.01 -17.14
CA LYS A 30 2.59 -7.93 -16.27
C LYS A 30 3.43 -7.13 -15.29
N THR A 31 3.65 -7.65 -14.09
CA THR A 31 4.52 -7.00 -13.10
C THR A 31 5.93 -6.73 -13.66
N SER A 32 6.44 -7.60 -14.53
CA SER A 32 7.73 -7.43 -15.20
C SER A 32 7.78 -6.24 -16.18
N GLU A 33 6.64 -5.72 -16.60
CA GLU A 33 6.52 -4.59 -17.53
C GLU A 33 6.48 -3.24 -16.77
N GLU A 34 6.26 -3.26 -15.45
CA GLU A 34 6.12 -2.07 -14.59
C GLU A 34 7.13 -2.09 -13.42
N PRO A 35 8.44 -1.95 -13.70
CA PRO A 35 9.48 -2.11 -12.69
C PRO A 35 9.42 -1.09 -11.55
N LEU A 36 8.91 0.13 -11.82
CA LEU A 36 8.75 1.16 -10.80
C LEU A 36 7.66 0.81 -9.79
N LEU A 37 6.53 0.25 -10.26
CA LEU A 37 5.48 -0.23 -9.38
C LEU A 37 5.96 -1.41 -8.55
N GLN A 38 6.71 -2.34 -9.16
CA GLN A 38 7.31 -3.47 -8.45
C GLN A 38 8.28 -3.02 -7.35
N ALA A 39 9.05 -1.94 -7.57
CA ALA A 39 9.93 -1.38 -6.54
C ALA A 39 9.13 -0.81 -5.36
N ALA A 40 8.06 -0.06 -5.63
CA ALA A 40 7.17 0.46 -4.60
C ALA A 40 6.50 -0.68 -3.80
N ASP A 41 6.00 -1.70 -4.50
CA ASP A 41 5.39 -2.89 -3.90
C ASP A 41 6.37 -3.64 -3.01
N TYR A 42 7.63 -3.79 -3.45
CA TYR A 42 8.64 -4.45 -2.64
C TYR A 42 8.93 -3.68 -1.35
N VAL A 43 9.02 -2.34 -1.40
CA VAL A 43 9.18 -1.51 -0.19
C VAL A 43 8.03 -1.73 0.78
N LEU A 44 6.77 -1.64 0.31
CA LEU A 44 5.59 -1.85 1.14
C LEU A 44 5.55 -3.27 1.73
N TRP A 45 5.88 -4.27 0.92
CA TRP A 45 5.94 -5.67 1.35
C TRP A 45 6.99 -5.90 2.44
N THR A 46 8.15 -5.24 2.37
CA THR A 46 9.17 -5.38 3.43
C THR A 46 8.66 -4.86 4.78
N ILE A 47 7.89 -3.77 4.77
CA ILE A 47 7.28 -3.18 5.97
C ILE A 47 6.17 -4.10 6.49
N GLN A 48 5.28 -4.56 5.61
CA GLN A 48 4.22 -5.52 5.95
C GLN A 48 4.80 -6.75 6.66
N ARG A 49 5.90 -7.32 6.14
CA ARG A 49 6.54 -8.49 6.77
C ARG A 49 7.11 -8.22 8.15
N ALA A 50 7.62 -7.01 8.39
CA ALA A 50 8.09 -6.63 9.73
C ALA A 50 6.92 -6.65 10.72
N TYR A 51 5.76 -6.12 10.34
CA TYR A 51 4.54 -6.10 11.16
C TYR A 51 3.89 -7.47 11.34
N GLU A 52 3.60 -8.18 10.25
CA GLU A 52 2.81 -9.41 10.31
C GLU A 52 3.61 -10.64 10.73
N ARG A 53 4.93 -10.63 10.46
CA ARG A 53 5.77 -11.83 10.60
C ARG A 53 7.01 -11.61 11.46
N GLY A 54 7.26 -10.39 11.94
CA GLY A 54 8.49 -10.05 12.66
C GLY A 54 9.75 -10.22 11.82
N GLU A 55 9.64 -10.25 10.48
CA GLU A 55 10.77 -10.51 9.59
C GLU A 55 11.47 -9.22 9.14
N PHE A 56 12.41 -8.75 9.96
CA PHE A 56 13.10 -7.48 9.73
C PHE A 56 14.21 -7.49 8.68
N ARG A 57 14.69 -8.67 8.24
CA ARG A 57 15.84 -8.76 7.31
C ARG A 57 15.65 -7.94 6.02
N TYR A 58 14.42 -7.88 5.51
CA TYR A 58 14.10 -7.18 4.27
C TYR A 58 13.97 -5.68 4.49
N TYR A 59 13.32 -5.29 5.58
CA TYR A 59 13.26 -3.89 6.01
C TYR A 59 14.68 -3.35 6.27
N ASN A 60 15.51 -4.08 7.01
CA ASN A 60 16.89 -3.69 7.33
C ASN A 60 17.75 -3.45 6.08
N PHE A 61 17.48 -4.18 4.99
CA PHE A 61 18.16 -3.97 3.71
C PHE A 61 17.77 -2.65 3.03
N LEU A 62 16.55 -2.16 3.28
CA LEU A 62 16.00 -0.95 2.67
C LEU A 62 15.88 0.24 3.63
N GLN A 63 16.15 0.06 4.92
CA GLN A 63 15.84 1.04 5.97
C GLN A 63 16.43 2.43 5.68
N ASP A 64 17.66 2.49 5.14
CA ASP A 64 18.35 3.74 4.82
C ASP A 64 17.70 4.50 3.65
N LYS A 65 16.84 3.82 2.87
CA LYS A 65 16.10 4.38 1.74
C LYS A 65 14.67 4.79 2.12
N ILE A 66 14.20 4.45 3.31
CA ILE A 66 12.84 4.73 3.77
C ILE A 66 12.87 5.97 4.67
N CYS A 67 12.31 7.07 4.18
CA CYS A 67 12.33 8.35 4.90
C CYS A 67 11.38 8.38 6.11
N LEU A 68 10.23 7.74 6.01
CA LEU A 68 9.18 7.80 7.03
C LEU A 68 8.27 6.57 6.93
N ILE A 69 7.94 5.98 8.07
CA ILE A 69 6.87 5.00 8.24
C ILE A 69 5.93 5.56 9.29
N HIS A 70 4.62 5.62 8.99
CA HIS A 70 3.61 6.04 9.95
C HIS A 70 2.78 4.81 10.34
N ASP A 71 2.80 4.48 11.63
CA ASP A 71 1.99 3.41 12.19
C ASP A 71 0.62 3.93 12.59
N ILE A 72 -0.32 3.94 11.63
CA ILE A 72 -1.66 4.50 11.82
C ILE A 72 -2.52 3.71 12.83
N PHE A 73 -2.06 2.53 13.25
CA PHE A 73 -2.78 1.66 14.19
C PHE A 73 -2.24 1.74 15.62
N ASP A 74 -1.03 2.27 15.82
CA ASP A 74 -0.47 2.53 17.15
C ASP A 74 -1.06 3.81 17.75
N PHE A 75 -2.26 3.69 18.32
CA PHE A 75 -2.94 4.78 19.01
C PHE A 75 -2.26 5.14 20.34
N GLY A 76 -1.56 4.19 20.97
CA GLY A 76 -0.92 4.40 22.26
C GLY A 76 0.27 5.36 22.20
N LYS A 77 1.00 5.35 21.08
CA LYS A 77 2.15 6.24 20.86
C LYS A 77 1.82 7.53 20.14
N TYR A 78 0.58 7.76 19.70
CA TYR A 78 0.20 8.98 18.99
C TYR A 78 0.51 10.24 19.83
N PRO A 79 1.15 11.29 19.27
CA PRO A 79 1.48 11.52 17.84
C PRO A 79 2.88 11.05 17.41
N GLN A 80 3.59 10.28 18.24
CA GLN A 80 4.94 9.78 18.01
C GLN A 80 4.96 8.33 17.47
N ASN A 81 3.87 7.93 16.81
CA ASN A 81 3.67 6.63 16.15
C ASN A 81 4.31 6.58 14.75
N TYR A 82 5.53 7.13 14.61
CA TYR A 82 6.24 7.17 13.34
C TYR A 82 7.73 6.82 13.49
N TYR A 83 8.28 6.26 12.42
CA TYR A 83 9.65 5.79 12.33
C TYR A 83 10.36 6.51 11.19
N SER A 84 11.62 6.85 11.42
CA SER A 84 12.48 7.57 10.47
C SER A 84 13.89 6.99 10.54
N PRO A 85 14.83 7.39 9.67
CA PRO A 85 16.21 6.94 9.78
C PRO A 85 16.87 7.22 11.14
N LYS A 86 16.40 8.23 11.89
CA LYS A 86 16.87 8.53 13.25
C LYS A 86 16.18 7.73 14.36
N ASN A 87 15.01 7.16 14.06
CA ASN A 87 14.23 6.31 14.95
C ASN A 87 13.68 5.13 14.11
N PRO A 88 14.53 4.14 13.78
CA PRO A 88 14.13 3.06 12.88
C PRO A 88 13.06 2.18 13.53
N LEU A 89 12.31 1.49 12.66
CA LEU A 89 11.34 0.47 13.07
C LEU A 89 12.10 -0.72 13.65
N GLU A 90 11.67 -1.19 14.82
CA GLU A 90 12.30 -2.31 15.53
C GLU A 90 11.22 -3.25 16.08
N ALA A 91 11.54 -4.54 16.20
CA ALA A 91 10.60 -5.56 16.65
C ALA A 91 9.95 -5.24 18.01
N LYS A 92 10.66 -4.55 18.90
CA LYS A 92 10.17 -4.17 20.24
C LYS A 92 9.22 -2.96 20.22
N LYS A 93 9.23 -2.19 19.13
CA LYS A 93 8.44 -0.96 19.00
C LYS A 93 7.09 -1.20 18.32
N ILE A 94 6.96 -2.31 17.60
CA ILE A 94 5.71 -2.71 16.95
C ILE A 94 4.68 -3.07 18.02
N ASP A 95 3.51 -2.46 17.94
CA ASP A 95 2.36 -2.85 18.75
C ASP A 95 1.88 -4.24 18.29
N PRO A 96 1.68 -5.22 19.18
CA PRO A 96 1.16 -6.51 18.77
C PRO A 96 -0.24 -6.33 18.19
N VAL A 97 -0.42 -6.80 16.95
CA VAL A 97 -1.71 -6.84 16.25
C VAL A 97 -2.67 -7.78 16.95
#